data_AF-A0A970WDV2-F1
#
_entry.id   AF-A0A970WDV2-F1
#
_cell.length_a   1.000
_cell.length_b   1.000
_cell.length_c   1.000
_cell.angle_alpha   90.00
_cell.angle_beta   90.00
_cell.angle_gamma   90.00
#
_symmetry.space_group_name_H-M   'P 1'
#
loop_
_entity.id
_entity.type
_entity.pdbx_description
1 polymer ?
#
loop_
_entity_poly.entity_id
_entity_poly.type
_entity_poly.pdbx_seq_one_letter_code
_entity_poly.pdbx_strand_id
1 'polypeptide(L)' 'MVDAVIPLALLPKGRRACVSRISGQADHVHRLEEFGLRGGARIEMFRPGNPCIIRMAGNKVCLRSDDLLQVMVRLTDTDS' A
#
# COMPACT_ATOMS: atom_id res chain seq x y z
N MET A 1 1.39 -5.38 21.69
CA MET A 1 1.84 -5.42 20.28
C MET A 1 1.25 -4.22 19.59
N VAL A 2 2.08 -3.26 19.15
CA VAL A 2 1.57 -2.07 18.46
C VAL A 2 1.64 -2.32 16.96
N ASP A 3 0.47 -2.43 16.38
CA ASP A 3 0.33 -2.46 14.94
C ASP A 3 0.55 -1.03 14.41
N ALA A 4 1.77 -0.75 13.92
CA ALA A 4 2.12 0.57 13.43
C ALA A 4 1.53 0.75 12.03
N VAL A 5 0.52 1.63 11.93
CA VAL A 5 -0.04 2.06 10.65
C VAL A 5 0.77 3.25 10.14
N ILE A 6 1.41 3.07 8.99
CA ILE A 6 2.21 4.09 8.32
C ILE A 6 1.68 4.37 6.92
N PRO A 7 1.93 5.55 6.35
CA PRO A 7 1.71 5.80 4.93
C PRO A 7 2.53 4.83 4.09
N LEU A 8 1.95 4.36 2.98
CA LEU A 8 2.66 3.48 2.04
C LEU A 8 3.98 4.10 1.54
N ALA A 9 4.03 5.43 1.39
CA ALA A 9 5.23 6.16 0.98
C ALA A 9 6.42 6.01 1.97
N LEU A 10 6.14 5.71 3.26
CA LEU A 10 7.16 5.46 4.27
C LEU A 10 7.56 3.97 4.35
N LEU A 11 6.88 3.08 3.62
CA LEU A 11 7.19 1.67 3.64
C LEU A 11 8.55 1.42 2.95
N PRO A 12 9.53 0.76 3.61
CA PRO A 12 10.82 0.48 3.00
C PRO A 12 10.71 -0.51 1.85
N LYS A 13 11.61 -0.41 0.87
CA LYS A 13 11.74 -1.41 -0.20
C LYS A 13 11.93 -2.82 0.39
N GLY A 14 11.18 -3.79 -0.11
CA GLY A 14 11.22 -5.20 0.30
C GLY A 14 10.39 -5.53 1.54
N ARG A 15 9.84 -4.52 2.25
CA ARG A 15 8.96 -4.78 3.39
C ARG A 15 7.55 -5.14 2.94
N ARG A 16 6.91 -6.01 3.71
CA ARG A 16 5.52 -6.42 3.54
C ARG A 16 4.63 -5.65 4.51
N ALA A 17 3.43 -5.32 4.06
CA ALA A 17 2.44 -4.64 4.87
C ALA A 17 1.02 -5.04 4.43
N CYS A 18 0.04 -4.77 5.28
CA CYS A 18 -1.37 -4.96 4.97
C CYS A 18 -2.02 -3.59 4.76
N VAL A 19 -2.80 -3.41 3.69
CA VAL A 19 -3.57 -2.18 3.50
C VAL A 19 -4.54 -2.03 4.67
N SER A 20 -4.42 -0.97 5.45
CA SER A 20 -5.31 -0.68 6.56
C SER A 20 -6.49 0.16 6.09
N ARG A 21 -6.22 1.24 5.36
CA ARG A 21 -7.24 2.15 4.83
C ARG A 21 -6.70 2.88 3.59
N ILE A 22 -7.57 3.20 2.66
CA ILE A 22 -7.27 4.04 1.51
C ILE A 22 -8.09 5.32 1.68
N SER A 23 -7.41 6.46 1.66
CA SER A 23 -8.01 7.80 1.71
C SER A 23 -7.66 8.51 0.41
N GLY A 24 -8.66 8.99 -0.32
CA GLY A 24 -8.44 9.70 -1.57
C GLY A 24 -9.73 9.88 -2.34
N GLN A 25 -9.62 10.32 -3.60
CA GLN A 25 -10.78 10.48 -4.47
C GLN A 25 -11.46 9.14 -4.77
N ALA A 26 -12.78 9.10 -4.74
CA ALA A 26 -13.58 7.89 -4.93
C ALA A 26 -13.21 7.12 -6.22
N ASP A 27 -13.00 7.83 -7.34
CA ASP A 27 -12.57 7.21 -8.61
C ASP A 27 -11.25 6.43 -8.49
N HIS A 28 -10.28 6.97 -7.76
CA HIS A 28 -8.99 6.31 -7.55
C HIS A 28 -9.12 5.10 -6.63
N VAL A 29 -9.91 5.24 -5.55
CA VAL A 29 -10.16 4.13 -4.62
C VAL A 29 -10.87 2.99 -5.35
N HIS A 30 -11.92 3.28 -6.12
CA HIS A 30 -12.67 2.26 -6.87
C HIS A 30 -11.76 1.51 -7.83
N ARG A 31 -10.95 2.24 -8.61
CA ARG A 31 -10.00 1.64 -9.56
C ARG A 31 -8.98 0.74 -8.85
N LEU A 32 -8.53 1.13 -7.65
CA LEU A 32 -7.61 0.33 -6.84
C LEU A 32 -8.27 -0.94 -6.30
N GLU A 33 -9.52 -0.84 -5.86
CA GLU A 33 -10.31 -2.00 -5.44
C GLU A 33 -10.53 -2.99 -6.60
N GLU A 34 -10.72 -2.51 -7.83
CA GLU A 34 -10.78 -3.35 -9.04
C GLU A 34 -9.45 -4.10 -9.29
N PHE A 35 -8.31 -3.47 -9.00
CA PHE A 35 -7.00 -4.15 -9.04
C PHE A 35 -6.77 -5.09 -7.84
N GLY A 36 -7.69 -5.12 -6.88
CA GLY A 36 -7.62 -5.91 -5.65
C GLY A 36 -7.00 -5.17 -4.47
N LEU A 37 -6.56 -3.93 -4.63
CA LEU A 37 -6.00 -3.12 -3.55
C LEU A 37 -7.12 -2.56 -2.67
N ARG A 38 -7.52 -3.34 -1.67
CA ARG A 38 -8.58 -3.03 -0.71
C ARG A 38 -8.09 -3.17 0.74
N GLY A 39 -8.88 -2.70 1.70
CA GLY A 39 -8.60 -2.94 3.13
C GLY A 39 -8.37 -4.43 3.43
N GLY A 40 -7.27 -4.75 4.09
CA GLY A 40 -6.81 -6.11 4.40
C GLY A 40 -5.92 -6.75 3.33
N ALA A 41 -5.69 -6.11 2.18
CA ALA A 41 -4.82 -6.63 1.14
C ALA A 41 -3.36 -6.70 1.60
N ARG A 42 -2.71 -7.86 1.41
CA ARG A 42 -1.27 -8.01 1.64
C ARG A 42 -0.48 -7.50 0.44
N ILE A 43 0.44 -6.59 0.69
CA ILE A 43 1.27 -5.97 -0.33
C ILE A 43 2.75 -6.05 0.08
N GLU A 44 3.61 -6.02 -0.91
CA GLU A 44 5.06 -5.94 -0.72
C GLU A 44 5.58 -4.70 -1.45
N MET A 45 6.37 -3.90 -0.74
CA MET A 45 6.97 -2.73 -1.34
C MET A 45 8.06 -3.13 -2.32
N PHE A 46 7.83 -2.90 -3.62
CA PHE A 46 8.81 -3.22 -4.66
C PHE A 46 9.74 -2.04 -4.93
N ARG A 47 9.19 -0.82 -4.96
CA ARG A 47 9.94 0.42 -5.19
C ARG A 47 9.31 1.59 -4.41
N PRO A 48 9.98 2.14 -3.39
CA PRO A 48 9.63 3.44 -2.83
C PRO A 48 9.94 4.58 -3.81
N GLY A 49 9.13 5.63 -3.80
CA GLY A 49 9.33 6.86 -4.60
C GLY A 49 8.05 7.38 -5.24
N ASN A 50 8.16 8.27 -6.23
CA ASN A 50 7.02 8.66 -7.05
C ASN A 50 7.34 8.39 -8.54
N PRO A 51 6.72 7.37 -9.17
CA PRO A 51 5.66 6.51 -8.64
C PRO A 51 6.18 5.41 -7.69
N CYS A 52 5.40 5.12 -6.64
CA CYS A 52 5.57 3.95 -5.78
C CYS A 52 5.13 2.70 -6.55
N ILE A 53 5.88 1.60 -6.44
CA ILE A 53 5.48 0.32 -7.04
C ILE A 53 5.38 -0.70 -5.92
N ILE A 54 4.23 -1.34 -5.82
CA ILE A 54 3.98 -2.42 -4.87
C ILE A 54 3.61 -3.70 -5.61
N ARG A 55 3.91 -4.84 -5.00
CA ARG A 55 3.52 -6.15 -5.51
C ARG A 55 2.41 -6.71 -4.63
N MET A 56 1.32 -7.13 -5.25
CA MET A 56 0.17 -7.72 -4.59
C MET A 56 -0.31 -8.92 -5.41
N ALA A 57 -0.45 -10.09 -4.77
CA ALA A 57 -0.99 -11.31 -5.39
C ALA A 57 -0.38 -11.67 -6.78
N GLY A 58 0.91 -11.36 -6.99
CA GLY A 58 1.61 -11.58 -8.26
C GLY A 58 1.54 -10.42 -9.26
N ASN A 59 0.64 -9.46 -9.06
CA ASN A 59 0.53 -8.25 -9.88
C ASN A 59 1.36 -7.09 -9.29
N LYS A 60 1.88 -6.22 -10.17
CA LYS A 60 2.56 -4.98 -9.77
C LYS A 60 1.59 -3.82 -9.94
N VAL A 61 1.34 -3.09 -8.86
CA VAL A 61 0.50 -1.90 -8.88
C VAL A 61 1.40 -0.67 -8.76
N CYS A 62 1.27 0.23 -9.73
CA CYS A 62 1.96 1.51 -9.73
C CYS A 62 1.04 2.56 -9.10
N LEU A 63 1.45 3.09 -7.96
CA LEU A 63 0.76 4.11 -7.21
C LEU A 63 1.52 5.43 -7.34
N ARG A 64 0.84 6.46 -7.82
CA ARG A 64 1.36 7.81 -7.75
C ARG A 64 1.10 8.34 -6.34
N SER A 65 2.16 8.62 -5.61
CA SER A 65 2.06 9.26 -4.30
C SER A 65 1.89 10.75 -4.55
N ASP A 66 0.67 11.15 -4.90
CA ASP A 66 0.24 12.55 -4.95
C ASP A 66 -0.67 12.82 -3.75
N ASP A 67 -0.85 14.10 -3.39
CA ASP A 67 -1.61 14.51 -2.19
C ASP A 67 -3.07 14.01 -2.18
N LEU A 68 -3.60 13.68 -3.36
CA LEU A 68 -4.96 13.20 -3.58
C LEU A 68 -5.21 11.74 -3.21
N LEU A 69 -4.16 10.93 -3.00
CA LEU A 69 -4.28 9.52 -2.66
C LEU A 69 -3.28 9.10 -1.58
N GLN A 70 -3.80 8.87 -0.38
CA GLN A 70 -3.06 8.36 0.76
C GLN A 70 -3.48 6.93 1.08
N VAL A 71 -2.57 5.99 0.88
CA VAL A 71 -2.75 4.59 1.28
C VAL A 71 -2.07 4.36 2.62
N MET A 72 -2.85 4.01 3.65
CA MET A 72 -2.35 3.65 4.97
C MET A 72 -2.17 2.15 5.06
N VAL A 73 -0.99 1.73 5.48
CA VAL A 73 -0.60 0.33 5.55
C VAL A 73 -0.09 -0.01 6.94
N ARG A 74 -0.43 -1.21 7.37
CA ARG A 74 -0.10 -1.80 8.64
C ARG A 74 1.13 -2.67 8.45
N LEU A 75 2.22 -2.34 9.15
CA LEU A 75 3.44 -3.14 9.10
C LEU A 75 3.15 -4.52 9.70
N THR A 76 3.38 -5.57 8.92
CA THR A 76 3.42 -6.93 9.46
C THR A 76 4.87 -7.19 9.82
N ASP A 77 5.18 -7.18 11.11
CA ASP A 77 6.50 -7.61 11.58
C ASP A 77 6.59 -9.11 11.31
N THR A 78 7.22 -9.46 10.20
CA THR A 78 7.59 -10.85 9.88
C THR A 78 9.11 -10.87 9.97
N ASP A 79 9.63 -10.70 11.17
CA ASP A 79 11.03 -10.97 11.46
C ASP A 79 11.13 -11.85 12.72
N SER A 80 10.93 -13.15 12.48
CA SER A 80 11.41 -14.34 13.23
C SER A 80 10.32 -15.39 13.45
#